data_AF-A0A6H9YBN0-F1
#
_entry.id   AF-A0A6H9YBN0-F1
#
_cell.length_a   1.000
_cell.length_b   1.000
_cell.length_c   1.000
_cell.angle_alpha   90.00
_cell.angle_beta   90.00
_cell.angle_gamma   90.00
#
_symmetry.space_group_name_H-M   'P 1'
#
loop_
_entity.id
_entity.type
_entity.pdbx_description
1 polymer ?
#
loop_
_entity_poly.entity_id
_entity_poly.type
_entity_poly.pdbx_seq_one_letter_code
_entity_poly.pdbx_strand_id
1 'polypeptide(L)'
;MRRKRTVAAVAATVLASTAINVPAPAVARQPTARAGAPTARAGEGGAGEVTLVTGDVVRVRGKGSTAVVLGVRPGKGRERTTFQRLTVGGHRYVIPSDAATLVGQGRLDRRFFDIGLLSVEGYGDSRRGDIPMIVERGKGRMTVAGTTTTVALPELGMDVLRVQKKSAGTAWASLTTNGSFTTNGLRSSGAVTRIWLDGRRRARLDKSVKQIGAPAAWKRGWRLPRW
;
A
#
# COMPACT_ATOMS: atom_id res chain seq x y z
N MET A 1 43.32 -16.38 69.68
CA MET A 1 44.44 -15.45 69.38
C MET A 1 43.87 -14.36 68.47
N ARG A 2 43.83 -13.04 68.72
CA ARG A 2 44.19 -12.06 69.76
C ARG A 2 42.90 -11.20 69.95
N ARG A 3 42.25 -11.06 71.13
CA ARG A 3 42.58 -10.21 72.31
C ARG A 3 42.86 -8.75 71.91
N LYS A 4 41.94 -7.78 72.10
CA LYS A 4 41.70 -6.89 73.29
C LYS A 4 40.85 -5.70 72.77
N ARG A 5 40.02 -4.92 73.49
CA ARG A 5 39.59 -4.79 74.90
C ARG A 5 38.37 -3.83 74.91
N THR A 6 37.54 -4.05 75.91
CA THR A 6 36.38 -3.30 76.41
C THR A 6 36.68 -1.91 77.00
N VAL A 7 35.61 -1.26 77.50
CA VAL A 7 35.50 -0.18 78.54
C VAL A 7 35.17 1.20 77.91
N ALA A 8 33.95 1.75 77.99
CA ALA A 8 33.06 2.17 79.09
C ALA A 8 33.42 3.53 79.73
N ALA A 9 32.46 4.48 79.73
CA ALA A 9 32.25 5.66 80.61
C ALA A 9 31.34 6.64 79.82
N VAL A 10 30.08 6.93 80.15
CA VAL A 10 29.45 7.57 81.34
C VAL A 10 29.82 9.04 81.54
N ALA A 11 28.78 9.89 81.57
CA ALA A 11 28.67 11.28 82.08
C ALA A 11 29.37 12.38 81.23
N ALA A 12 28.91 13.62 81.10
CA ALA A 12 27.86 14.41 81.76
C ALA A 12 27.40 15.56 80.84
N THR A 13 26.19 16.06 81.13
CA THR A 13 25.57 17.36 80.79
C THR A 13 26.52 18.57 80.76
N VAL A 14 26.27 19.55 79.86
CA VAL A 14 25.85 20.94 80.16
C VAL A 14 25.58 21.71 78.86
N LEU A 15 24.55 22.55 78.91
CA LEU A 15 24.01 23.46 77.89
C LEU A 15 25.03 24.47 77.33
N ALA A 16 24.90 24.78 76.04
CA ALA A 16 25.03 26.15 75.54
C ALA A 16 24.40 26.28 74.14
N SER A 17 23.19 26.84 74.13
CA SER A 17 22.48 27.28 72.93
C SER A 17 23.30 28.34 72.21
N THR A 18 23.83 28.01 71.03
CA THR A 18 24.25 29.00 70.04
C THR A 18 23.44 28.76 68.78
N ALA A 19 22.50 29.68 68.53
CA ALA A 19 21.72 29.73 67.31
C ALA A 19 22.67 30.05 66.15
N ILE A 20 23.12 29.02 65.45
CA ILE A 20 23.79 29.20 64.15
C ILE A 20 22.68 29.45 63.14
N ASN A 21 22.56 30.72 62.76
CA ASN A 21 21.73 31.17 61.65
C ASN A 21 22.38 30.66 60.35
N VAL A 22 22.07 29.42 59.95
CA VAL A 22 22.52 28.87 58.68
C VAL A 22 21.66 29.50 57.58
N PRO A 23 22.23 30.23 56.61
CA PRO A 23 21.47 30.68 55.47
C PRO A 23 20.95 29.46 54.72
N ALA A 24 19.62 29.36 54.58
CA ALA A 24 18.98 28.36 53.75
C ALA A 24 19.57 28.43 52.33
N PRO A 25 19.88 27.30 51.67
CA PRO A 25 20.22 27.33 50.27
C PRO A 25 19.01 27.87 49.52
N ALA A 26 19.19 28.98 48.82
CA ALA A 26 18.25 29.46 47.84
C ALA A 26 18.06 28.34 46.81
N VAL A 27 16.92 27.65 46.88
CA VAL A 27 16.49 26.75 45.82
C VAL A 27 16.25 27.64 44.61
N ALA A 28 17.25 27.71 43.73
CA ALA A 28 17.05 28.26 42.41
C ALA A 28 15.88 27.48 41.79
N ARG A 29 14.75 28.16 41.59
CA ARG A 29 13.68 27.67 40.71
C ARG A 29 14.32 27.49 39.33
N GLN A 30 14.79 26.28 39.04
CA GLN A 30 14.97 25.85 37.67
C GLN A 30 13.63 26.13 36.98
N PRO A 31 13.62 26.82 35.82
CA PRO A 31 12.44 26.77 34.98
C PRO A 31 12.21 25.30 34.73
N THR A 32 11.08 24.77 35.18
CA THR A 32 10.56 23.51 34.70
C THR A 32 10.31 23.72 33.22
N ALA A 33 11.36 23.52 32.42
CA ALA A 33 11.24 23.22 31.02
C ALA A 33 10.35 21.99 30.98
N ARG A 34 9.06 22.23 30.78
CA ARG A 34 8.11 21.18 30.47
C ARG A 34 8.74 20.47 29.29
N ALA A 35 9.24 19.26 29.54
CA ALA A 35 9.63 18.35 28.50
C ALA A 35 8.36 18.19 27.66
N GLY A 36 8.24 19.02 26.63
CA GLY A 36 7.32 18.76 25.55
C GLY A 36 7.66 17.36 25.13
N ALA A 37 6.69 16.45 25.27
CA ALA A 37 6.71 15.20 24.54
C ALA A 37 7.22 15.52 23.14
N PRO A 38 8.09 14.70 22.53
CA PRO A 38 8.49 14.95 21.17
C PRO A 38 7.19 14.96 20.37
N THR A 39 6.71 16.16 20.04
CA THR A 39 5.73 16.34 18.99
C THR A 39 6.52 15.88 17.81
N ALA A 40 6.38 14.58 17.49
CA ALA A 40 6.86 14.03 16.26
C ALA A 40 6.31 14.99 15.22
N ARG A 41 7.20 15.84 14.70
CA ARG A 41 6.92 16.71 13.57
C ARG A 41 6.26 15.75 12.61
N ALA A 42 4.96 15.93 12.40
CA ALA A 42 4.24 15.20 11.38
C ALA A 42 4.95 15.62 10.10
N GLY A 43 5.95 14.82 9.72
CA GLY A 43 6.81 15.13 8.59
C GLY A 43 5.88 15.41 7.43
N GLU A 44 6.18 16.47 6.70
CA GLU A 44 5.48 16.95 5.52
C GLU A 44 5.52 15.95 4.35
N GLY A 45 5.32 14.67 4.61
CA GLY A 45 4.74 13.71 3.70
C GLY A 45 3.31 13.47 4.16
N GLY A 46 2.39 14.34 3.74
CA GLY A 46 0.96 14.20 4.06
C GLY A 46 0.45 12.79 3.73
N ALA A 47 -0.41 12.25 4.59
CA ALA A 47 -1.03 10.95 4.35
C ALA A 47 -1.88 11.01 3.06
N GLY A 48 -1.68 10.05 2.17
CA GLY A 48 -2.50 9.83 0.99
C GLY A 48 -3.46 8.67 1.17
N GLU A 49 -4.40 8.55 0.24
CA GLU A 49 -5.33 7.42 0.15
C GLU A 49 -5.12 6.68 -1.17
N VAL A 50 -5.24 5.36 -1.12
CA VAL A 50 -5.21 4.47 -2.28
C VAL A 50 -6.42 3.55 -2.18
N THR A 51 -7.38 3.73 -3.09
CA THR A 51 -8.48 2.79 -3.29
C THR A 51 -7.99 1.55 -4.04
N LEU A 52 -8.20 0.37 -3.46
CA LEU A 52 -7.89 -0.93 -4.05
C LEU A 52 -8.97 -1.35 -5.06
N VAL A 53 -8.65 -2.34 -5.90
CA VAL A 53 -9.61 -2.89 -6.88
C VAL A 53 -10.87 -3.47 -6.24
N THR A 54 -10.78 -3.91 -4.97
CA THR A 54 -11.88 -4.42 -4.15
C THR A 54 -12.79 -3.31 -3.59
N GLY A 55 -12.41 -2.04 -3.76
CA GLY A 55 -13.11 -0.88 -3.19
C GLY A 55 -12.70 -0.53 -1.76
N ASP A 56 -11.78 -1.29 -1.15
CA ASP A 56 -11.21 -0.96 0.16
C ASP A 56 -10.22 0.23 0.01
N VAL A 57 -10.17 1.13 0.99
CA VAL A 57 -9.31 2.32 0.94
C VAL A 57 -8.18 2.24 1.95
N VAL A 58 -6.95 2.32 1.48
CA VAL A 58 -5.74 2.26 2.30
C VAL A 58 -5.20 3.67 2.53
N ARG A 59 -5.06 4.07 3.80
CA ARG A 59 -4.31 5.27 4.16
C ARG A 59 -2.83 4.95 4.22
N VAL A 60 -2.03 5.74 3.52
CA VAL A 60 -0.59 5.52 3.36
C VAL A 60 0.18 6.82 3.60
N ARG A 61 1.35 6.72 4.23
CA ARG A 61 2.34 7.79 4.30
C ARG A 61 3.58 7.39 3.51
N GLY A 62 4.19 8.32 2.78
CA GLY A 62 5.32 7.98 1.89
C GLY A 62 4.87 7.20 0.65
N LYS A 63 5.83 6.71 -0.14
CA LYS A 63 5.57 6.00 -1.43
C LYS A 63 6.66 4.97 -1.70
N GLY A 64 6.40 4.00 -2.57
CA GLY A 64 7.41 3.02 -2.96
C GLY A 64 7.84 2.17 -1.78
N SER A 65 9.14 1.91 -1.65
CA SER A 65 9.70 1.12 -0.53
C SER A 65 9.55 1.78 0.83
N THR A 66 9.33 3.11 0.90
CA THR A 66 9.12 3.84 2.16
C THR A 66 7.64 3.99 2.52
N ALA A 67 6.72 3.47 1.72
CA ALA A 67 5.28 3.56 1.97
C ALA A 67 4.92 2.87 3.28
N VAL A 68 4.27 3.56 4.22
CA VAL A 68 3.79 3.02 5.49
C VAL A 68 2.27 3.00 5.48
N VAL A 69 1.66 1.82 5.72
CA VAL A 69 0.20 1.67 5.82
C VAL A 69 -0.25 2.14 7.19
N LEU A 70 -1.03 3.23 7.23
CA LEU A 70 -1.56 3.82 8.46
C LEU A 70 -2.86 3.15 8.90
N GLY A 71 -3.65 2.64 7.95
CA GLY A 71 -4.92 1.99 8.22
C GLY A 71 -5.64 1.59 6.94
N VAL A 72 -6.65 0.75 7.08
CA VAL A 72 -7.51 0.29 5.98
C VAL A 72 -8.95 0.56 6.36
N ARG A 73 -9.70 1.22 5.49
CA ARG A 73 -11.15 1.32 5.57
C ARG A 73 -11.75 0.29 4.62
N PRO A 74 -12.51 -0.69 5.13
CA PRO A 74 -13.22 -1.61 4.26
C PRO A 74 -14.18 -0.86 3.32
N GLY A 75 -14.35 -1.39 2.12
CA GLY A 75 -15.40 -0.95 1.20
C GLY A 75 -16.79 -1.27 1.75
N LYS A 76 -17.82 -0.64 1.18
CA LYS A 76 -19.23 -0.89 1.56
C LYS A 76 -19.56 -2.38 1.45
N GLY A 77 -20.14 -2.96 2.51
CA GLY A 77 -20.52 -4.38 2.55
C GLY A 77 -19.36 -5.34 2.78
N ARG A 78 -18.16 -4.81 3.05
CA ARG A 78 -16.92 -5.58 3.28
C ARG A 78 -16.39 -5.40 4.70
N GLU A 79 -17.20 -4.93 5.64
CA GLU A 79 -16.79 -4.55 7.00
C GLU A 79 -16.22 -5.73 7.81
N ARG A 80 -16.59 -6.98 7.45
CA ARG A 80 -16.08 -8.22 8.06
C ARG A 80 -14.84 -8.79 7.36
N THR A 81 -14.35 -8.13 6.31
CA THR A 81 -13.16 -8.58 5.56
C THR A 81 -11.89 -8.34 6.37
N THR A 82 -11.02 -9.33 6.43
CA THR A 82 -9.70 -9.19 7.07
C THR A 82 -8.63 -8.89 6.03
N PHE A 83 -7.54 -8.26 6.46
CA PHE A 83 -6.48 -7.80 5.56
C PHE A 83 -5.12 -8.34 6.00
N GLN A 84 -4.43 -8.99 5.07
CA GLN A 84 -3.04 -9.39 5.25
C GLN A 84 -2.13 -8.24 4.83
N ARG A 85 -1.20 -7.87 5.72
CA ARG A 85 -0.16 -6.88 5.45
C ARG A 85 1.17 -7.60 5.38
N LEU A 86 1.83 -7.54 4.22
CA LEU A 86 3.08 -8.24 3.99
C LEU A 86 4.09 -7.31 3.30
N THR A 87 5.36 -7.52 3.64
CA THR A 87 6.48 -6.83 2.99
C THR A 87 7.38 -7.89 2.37
N VAL A 88 7.53 -7.87 1.04
CA VAL A 88 8.31 -8.87 0.29
C VAL A 88 9.10 -8.14 -0.79
N GLY A 89 10.42 -8.35 -0.84
CA GLY A 89 11.28 -7.74 -1.87
C GLY A 89 11.21 -6.20 -1.92
N GLY A 90 11.00 -5.54 -0.77
CA GLY A 90 10.85 -4.07 -0.70
C GLY A 90 9.48 -3.54 -1.14
N HIS A 91 8.56 -4.41 -1.53
CA HIS A 91 7.17 -4.08 -1.83
C HIS A 91 6.29 -4.27 -0.60
N ARG A 92 5.24 -3.44 -0.47
CA ARG A 92 4.31 -3.49 0.67
C ARG A 92 2.90 -3.71 0.19
N TYR A 93 2.30 -4.83 0.61
CA TYR A 93 0.99 -5.22 0.14
C TYR A 93 -0.07 -5.17 1.25
N VAL A 94 -1.30 -4.87 0.84
CA VAL A 94 -2.51 -5.02 1.66
C VAL A 94 -3.48 -5.89 0.87
N ILE A 95 -3.59 -7.17 1.23
CA ILE A 95 -4.38 -8.15 0.50
C ILE A 95 -5.63 -8.52 1.33
N PRO A 96 -6.84 -8.22 0.84
CA PRO A 96 -8.08 -8.67 1.46
C PRO A 96 -8.21 -10.21 1.42
N SER A 97 -8.81 -10.80 2.45
CA SER A 97 -8.93 -12.26 2.58
C SER A 97 -9.64 -12.93 1.40
N ASP A 98 -10.65 -12.28 0.81
CA ASP A 98 -11.40 -12.77 -0.35
C ASP A 98 -10.65 -12.61 -1.68
N ALA A 99 -9.59 -11.79 -1.73
CA ALA A 99 -8.70 -11.67 -2.88
C ALA A 99 -7.48 -12.61 -2.79
N ALA A 100 -7.12 -13.05 -1.58
CA ALA A 100 -5.88 -13.79 -1.33
C ALA A 100 -5.73 -15.05 -2.20
N THR A 101 -6.81 -15.84 -2.33
CA THR A 101 -6.79 -17.05 -3.16
C THR A 101 -6.58 -16.75 -4.64
N LEU A 102 -7.26 -15.73 -5.18
CA LEU A 102 -7.12 -15.33 -6.58
C LEU A 102 -5.71 -14.81 -6.88
N VAL A 103 -5.11 -14.09 -5.93
CA VAL A 103 -3.72 -13.64 -6.02
C VAL A 103 -2.75 -14.81 -5.97
N GLY A 104 -2.94 -15.75 -5.03
CA GLY A 104 -2.11 -16.94 -4.90
C GLY A 104 -2.14 -17.86 -6.13
N GLN A 105 -3.29 -17.94 -6.80
CA GLN A 105 -3.46 -18.69 -8.05
C GLN A 105 -2.97 -17.94 -9.30
N GLY A 106 -2.51 -16.69 -9.19
CA GLY A 106 -2.12 -15.87 -10.34
C GLY A 106 -3.29 -15.51 -11.27
N ARG A 107 -4.53 -15.59 -10.77
CA ARG A 107 -5.75 -15.13 -11.46
C ARG A 107 -6.00 -13.65 -11.25
N LEU A 108 -5.48 -13.09 -10.16
CA LEU A 108 -5.50 -11.66 -9.90
C LEU A 108 -4.08 -11.17 -9.66
N ASP A 109 -3.68 -10.15 -10.40
CA ASP A 109 -2.35 -9.58 -10.27
C ASP A 109 -2.14 -8.92 -8.89
N ARG A 110 -1.13 -9.39 -8.16
CA ARG A 110 -0.76 -8.85 -6.83
C ARG A 110 -0.49 -7.35 -6.84
N ARG A 111 -0.15 -6.74 -7.98
CA ARG A 111 0.12 -5.29 -8.11
C ARG A 111 -1.10 -4.42 -7.76
N PHE A 112 -2.32 -4.95 -7.85
CA PHE A 112 -3.52 -4.26 -7.35
C PHE A 112 -3.49 -4.00 -5.84
N PHE A 113 -2.61 -4.69 -5.11
CA PHE A 113 -2.51 -4.63 -3.67
C PHE A 113 -1.17 -4.09 -3.19
N ASP A 114 -0.26 -3.72 -4.10
CA ASP A 114 1.04 -3.14 -3.79
C ASP A 114 0.95 -1.64 -3.55
N ILE A 115 0.85 -1.24 -2.29
CA ILE A 115 0.60 0.15 -1.89
C ILE A 115 1.78 1.05 -2.26
N GLY A 116 3.00 0.51 -2.20
CA GLY A 116 4.21 1.24 -2.58
C GLY A 116 4.19 1.56 -4.07
N LEU A 117 3.95 0.54 -4.90
CA LEU A 117 3.87 0.67 -6.36
C LEU A 117 2.72 1.60 -6.77
N LEU A 118 1.52 1.37 -6.26
CA LEU A 118 0.34 2.16 -6.60
C LEU A 118 0.55 3.64 -6.27
N SER A 119 1.21 3.94 -5.15
CA SER A 119 1.52 5.33 -4.78
C SER A 119 2.56 5.98 -5.70
N VAL A 120 3.60 5.25 -6.12
CA VAL A 120 4.66 5.75 -7.02
C VAL A 120 4.13 5.93 -8.44
N GLU A 121 3.37 4.96 -8.94
CA GLU A 121 2.80 4.97 -10.27
C GLU A 121 1.56 5.87 -10.39
N GLY A 122 1.20 6.60 -9.33
CA GLY A 122 0.16 7.62 -9.36
C GLY A 122 -1.26 7.08 -9.39
N TYR A 123 -1.47 5.85 -8.92
CA TYR A 123 -2.78 5.26 -8.67
C TYR A 123 -3.38 5.65 -7.32
N GLY A 124 -2.78 6.61 -6.60
CA GLY A 124 -3.40 7.21 -5.41
C GLY A 124 -4.62 8.07 -5.74
N ASP A 125 -5.53 8.24 -4.78
CA ASP A 125 -6.85 8.86 -4.98
C ASP A 125 -6.75 10.35 -5.32
N SER A 126 -5.68 11.02 -4.90
CA SER A 126 -5.42 12.42 -5.26
C SER A 126 -4.94 12.63 -6.70
N ARG A 127 -4.52 11.57 -7.40
CA ARG A 127 -3.94 11.65 -8.76
C ARG A 127 -4.79 10.99 -9.82
N ARG A 128 -5.61 10.01 -9.45
CA ARG A 128 -6.36 9.20 -10.39
C ARG A 128 -7.66 8.69 -9.79
N GLY A 129 -8.76 8.89 -10.52
CA GLY A 129 -10.11 8.45 -10.15
C GLY A 129 -10.48 7.03 -10.59
N ASP A 130 -9.71 6.43 -11.50
CA ASP A 130 -9.96 5.12 -12.08
C ASP A 130 -8.81 4.12 -11.84
N ILE A 131 -9.15 2.83 -11.95
CA ILE A 131 -8.24 1.70 -11.89
C ILE A 131 -8.34 0.99 -13.25
N PRO A 132 -7.32 1.10 -14.11
CA PRO A 132 -7.31 0.44 -15.40
C PRO A 132 -6.87 -1.01 -15.22
N MET A 133 -7.48 -1.91 -15.96
CA MET A 133 -7.19 -3.33 -15.88
C MET A 133 -7.34 -4.01 -17.23
N ILE A 134 -6.55 -5.06 -17.41
CA ILE A 134 -6.66 -5.98 -18.53
C ILE A 134 -7.30 -7.25 -17.98
N VAL A 135 -8.31 -7.76 -18.68
CA VAL A 135 -9.07 -8.93 -18.28
C VAL A 135 -8.98 -9.98 -19.37
N GLU A 136 -8.54 -11.18 -19.01
CA GLU A 136 -8.61 -12.39 -19.83
C GLU A 136 -9.94 -13.09 -19.56
N ARG A 137 -10.67 -13.42 -20.63
CA ARG A 137 -11.98 -14.06 -20.58
C ARG A 137 -12.15 -15.15 -21.64
N GLY A 138 -13.10 -16.03 -21.39
CA GLY A 138 -13.58 -17.00 -22.37
C GLY A 138 -14.33 -16.36 -23.55
N LYS A 139 -14.68 -17.22 -24.53
CA LYS A 139 -15.50 -16.83 -25.69
C LYS A 139 -16.84 -16.26 -25.23
N GLY A 140 -17.32 -15.23 -25.90
CA GLY A 140 -18.56 -14.52 -25.57
C GLY A 140 -18.34 -13.20 -24.85
N ARG A 141 -19.40 -12.39 -24.76
CA ARG A 141 -19.33 -11.05 -24.16
C ARG A 141 -19.29 -11.14 -22.64
N MET A 142 -18.42 -10.35 -22.03
CA MET A 142 -18.40 -10.14 -20.58
C MET A 142 -19.03 -8.79 -20.27
N THR A 143 -19.88 -8.75 -19.25
CA THR A 143 -20.45 -7.51 -18.71
C THR A 143 -20.10 -7.44 -17.23
N VAL A 144 -19.38 -6.40 -16.83
CA VAL A 144 -18.99 -6.17 -15.43
C VAL A 144 -19.57 -4.82 -14.98
N ALA A 145 -20.45 -4.86 -13.99
CA ALA A 145 -21.05 -3.64 -13.45
C ALA A 145 -19.98 -2.70 -12.86
N GLY A 146 -20.16 -1.39 -12.98
CA GLY A 146 -19.19 -0.42 -12.44
C GLY A 146 -17.88 -0.32 -13.23
N THR A 147 -17.83 -0.89 -14.44
CA THR A 147 -16.67 -0.81 -15.34
C THR A 147 -17.05 -0.17 -16.67
N THR A 148 -16.06 0.40 -17.35
CA THR A 148 -16.18 0.87 -18.72
C THR A 148 -15.16 0.13 -19.58
N THR A 149 -15.64 -0.65 -20.56
CA THR A 149 -14.77 -1.26 -21.57
C THR A 149 -14.20 -0.18 -22.47
N THR A 150 -12.87 -0.03 -22.46
CA THR A 150 -12.18 0.94 -23.31
C THR A 150 -11.72 0.29 -24.62
N VAL A 151 -11.28 -0.98 -24.56
CA VAL A 151 -10.88 -1.75 -25.74
C VAL A 151 -11.38 -3.18 -25.57
N ALA A 152 -12.04 -3.73 -26.58
CA ALA A 152 -12.41 -5.15 -26.63
C ALA A 152 -11.54 -5.86 -27.67
N LEU A 153 -10.94 -6.98 -27.29
CA LEU A 153 -10.08 -7.82 -28.15
C LEU A 153 -10.65 -9.24 -28.14
N PRO A 154 -11.81 -9.47 -28.79
CA PRO A 154 -12.50 -10.76 -28.73
C PRO A 154 -11.67 -11.91 -29.28
N GLU A 155 -10.88 -11.67 -30.33
CA GLU A 155 -9.97 -12.66 -30.94
C GLU A 155 -8.87 -13.12 -29.97
N LEU A 156 -8.47 -12.26 -29.05
CA LEU A 156 -7.47 -12.59 -28.01
C LEU A 156 -8.11 -13.06 -26.71
N GLY A 157 -9.45 -13.05 -26.61
CA GLY A 157 -10.15 -13.29 -25.35
C GLY A 157 -9.78 -12.27 -24.27
N MET A 158 -9.50 -11.02 -24.65
CA MET A 158 -9.04 -9.99 -23.71
C MET A 158 -9.91 -8.74 -23.81
N ASP A 159 -10.16 -8.07 -22.69
CA ASP A 159 -10.76 -6.74 -22.67
C ASP A 159 -9.93 -5.80 -21.78
N VAL A 160 -9.84 -4.53 -22.16
CA VAL A 160 -9.27 -3.46 -21.35
C VAL A 160 -10.41 -2.68 -20.72
N LEU A 161 -10.47 -2.69 -19.39
CA LEU A 161 -11.51 -2.04 -18.61
C LEU A 161 -10.94 -0.89 -17.78
N ARG A 162 -11.78 0.10 -17.50
CA ARG A 162 -11.53 1.11 -16.46
C ARG A 162 -12.60 1.00 -15.40
N VAL A 163 -12.17 0.94 -14.14
CA VAL A 163 -13.07 0.89 -12.99
C VAL A 163 -12.97 2.20 -12.24
N GLN A 164 -14.06 2.94 -12.12
CA GLN A 164 -14.08 4.11 -11.26
C GLN A 164 -13.90 3.67 -9.81
N LYS A 165 -13.01 4.32 -9.05
CA LYS A 165 -12.73 3.95 -7.65
C LYS A 165 -13.98 3.96 -6.77
N LYS A 166 -14.89 4.90 -7.04
CA LYS A 166 -16.21 4.99 -6.38
C LYS A 166 -17.09 3.75 -6.60
N SER A 167 -16.85 3.01 -7.69
CA SER A 167 -17.58 1.81 -8.08
C SER A 167 -16.75 0.53 -7.97
N ALA A 168 -15.54 0.61 -7.42
CA ALA A 168 -14.61 -0.52 -7.35
C ALA A 168 -15.20 -1.71 -6.56
N GLY A 169 -15.92 -1.45 -5.47
CA GLY A 169 -16.62 -2.51 -4.73
C GLY A 169 -17.71 -3.22 -5.55
N THR A 170 -18.48 -2.46 -6.35
CA THR A 170 -19.50 -3.03 -7.25
C THR A 170 -18.86 -3.85 -8.36
N ALA A 171 -17.77 -3.35 -8.96
CA ALA A 171 -17.03 -4.07 -9.98
C ALA A 171 -16.42 -5.36 -9.43
N TRP A 172 -15.82 -5.30 -8.24
CA TRP A 172 -15.30 -6.46 -7.55
C TRP A 172 -16.37 -7.52 -7.31
N ALA A 173 -17.52 -7.14 -6.73
CA ALA A 173 -18.63 -8.05 -6.52
C ALA A 173 -19.14 -8.65 -7.84
N SER A 174 -19.23 -7.87 -8.92
CA SER A 174 -19.63 -8.38 -10.23
C SER A 174 -18.63 -9.40 -10.80
N LEU A 175 -17.33 -9.23 -10.54
CA LEU A 175 -16.28 -10.15 -10.99
C LEU A 175 -16.27 -11.45 -10.19
N THR A 176 -16.54 -11.39 -8.88
CA THR A 176 -16.45 -12.55 -7.98
C THR A 176 -17.76 -13.32 -7.84
N THR A 177 -18.91 -12.64 -7.86
CA THR A 177 -20.22 -13.26 -7.57
C THR A 177 -20.91 -13.83 -8.81
N ASN A 178 -20.78 -13.18 -9.97
CA ASN A 178 -21.51 -13.59 -11.18
C ASN A 178 -20.81 -14.71 -11.97
N GLY A 179 -20.07 -15.59 -11.29
CA GLY A 179 -19.36 -16.71 -11.91
C GLY A 179 -18.23 -16.30 -12.86
N SER A 180 -17.78 -15.04 -12.84
CA SER A 180 -16.72 -14.58 -13.74
C SER A 180 -15.43 -15.34 -13.45
N PHE A 181 -14.98 -15.39 -12.20
CA PHE A 181 -13.90 -16.29 -11.79
C PHE A 181 -14.43 -17.71 -11.53
N THR A 182 -14.70 -18.50 -12.57
CA THR A 182 -15.16 -19.89 -12.39
C THR A 182 -14.15 -20.71 -11.56
N THR A 183 -14.63 -21.39 -10.52
CA THR A 183 -13.87 -22.31 -9.66
C THR A 183 -14.12 -23.78 -10.03
N ASN A 184 -15.08 -24.05 -10.93
CA ASN A 184 -15.66 -25.39 -11.10
C ASN A 184 -15.76 -25.88 -12.55
N GLY A 185 -14.81 -25.54 -13.42
CA GLY A 185 -14.64 -26.15 -14.75
C GLY A 185 -15.71 -25.84 -15.82
N LEU A 186 -16.93 -25.45 -15.43
CA LEU A 186 -17.97 -24.97 -16.34
C LEU A 186 -17.63 -23.54 -16.76
N ARG A 187 -16.93 -23.41 -17.88
CA ARG A 187 -16.68 -22.12 -18.52
C ARG A 187 -17.99 -21.58 -19.09
N SER A 188 -18.71 -20.79 -18.31
CA SER A 188 -19.75 -19.92 -18.87
C SER A 188 -19.13 -19.00 -19.93
N SER A 189 -19.87 -18.68 -20.98
CA SER A 189 -19.43 -17.73 -22.00
C SER A 189 -19.05 -16.40 -21.34
N GLY A 190 -17.85 -15.89 -21.64
CA GLY A 190 -17.33 -14.65 -21.06
C GLY A 190 -16.75 -14.78 -19.64
N ALA A 191 -16.54 -15.99 -19.12
CA ALA A 191 -15.90 -16.20 -17.81
C ALA A 191 -14.47 -15.63 -17.76
N VAL A 192 -14.16 -14.88 -16.70
CA VAL A 192 -12.85 -14.31 -16.41
C VAL A 192 -11.87 -15.35 -15.87
N THR A 193 -10.77 -15.51 -16.58
CA THR A 193 -9.67 -16.40 -16.15
C THR A 193 -8.63 -15.62 -15.36
N ARG A 194 -8.29 -14.41 -15.79
CA ARG A 194 -7.22 -13.61 -15.20
C ARG A 194 -7.44 -12.10 -15.32
N ILE A 195 -7.00 -11.34 -14.32
CA ILE A 195 -7.04 -9.87 -14.30
C ILE A 195 -5.68 -9.30 -13.92
N TRP A 196 -5.22 -8.32 -14.69
CA TRP A 196 -3.99 -7.59 -14.44
C TRP A 196 -4.21 -6.10 -14.30
N LEU A 197 -3.37 -5.46 -13.48
CA LEU A 197 -3.27 -4.01 -13.44
C LEU A 197 -2.68 -3.53 -14.77
N ASP A 198 -3.39 -2.65 -15.45
CA ASP A 198 -2.88 -1.94 -16.63
C ASP A 198 -1.91 -0.84 -16.15
N GLY A 199 -0.70 -1.30 -15.84
CA GLY A 199 0.40 -0.52 -15.29
C GLY A 199 1.08 0.33 -16.35
N ARG A 200 1.55 1.53 -15.98
CA ARG A 200 2.41 2.32 -16.85
C ARG A 200 3.78 1.66 -16.96
N ARG A 201 4.01 0.89 -18.04
CA ARG A 201 5.38 0.48 -18.36
C ARG A 201 6.20 1.72 -18.71
N ARG A 202 7.11 2.14 -17.82
CA ARG A 202 8.38 2.73 -18.28
C ARG A 202 9.20 1.58 -18.85
N ALA A 203 8.79 1.07 -20.01
CA ALA A 203 9.68 0.26 -20.80
C ALA A 203 10.89 1.14 -21.08
N ARG A 204 12.10 0.65 -20.80
CA ARG A 204 13.32 1.23 -21.37
C ARG A 204 13.21 1.06 -22.88
N LEU A 205 12.58 2.04 -23.53
CA LEU A 205 12.28 2.02 -24.96
C LEU A 205 13.56 2.04 -25.81
N ASP A 206 14.73 2.26 -25.21
CA ASP A 206 16.02 2.26 -25.92
C ASP A 206 16.55 0.87 -26.31
N LYS A 207 15.98 -0.24 -25.79
CA LYS A 207 16.42 -1.60 -26.18
C LYS A 207 15.44 -2.33 -27.10
N SER A 208 14.13 -2.16 -26.94
CA SER A 208 13.14 -2.87 -27.77
C SER A 208 12.87 -2.24 -29.14
N VAL A 209 13.27 -0.98 -29.36
CA VAL A 209 13.26 -0.37 -30.70
C VAL A 209 14.48 -0.81 -31.53
N LYS A 210 15.53 -1.36 -30.92
CA LYS A 210 16.67 -1.94 -31.65
C LYS A 210 16.40 -3.34 -32.21
N GLN A 211 15.48 -4.09 -31.61
CA GLN A 211 15.17 -5.48 -32.04
C GLN A 211 14.02 -5.57 -33.05
N ILE A 212 13.12 -4.58 -33.09
CA ILE A 212 12.20 -4.40 -34.20
C ILE A 212 12.90 -3.40 -35.12
N GLY A 213 13.51 -3.83 -36.23
CA GLY A 213 14.25 -2.98 -37.18
C GLY A 213 13.42 -1.90 -37.90
N ALA A 214 12.55 -1.19 -37.19
CA ALA A 214 11.59 -0.24 -37.70
C ALA A 214 12.21 1.05 -38.29
N PRO A 215 13.36 1.59 -37.83
CA PRO A 215 13.89 2.82 -38.43
C PRO A 215 14.46 2.63 -39.85
N ALA A 216 14.91 1.42 -40.21
CA ALA A 216 15.53 1.15 -41.51
C ALA A 216 14.53 0.79 -42.61
N ALA A 217 13.33 0.32 -42.25
CA ALA A 217 12.29 -0.06 -43.20
C ALA A 217 11.56 1.14 -43.83
N TRP A 218 11.56 2.31 -43.17
CA TRP A 218 10.88 3.52 -43.66
C TRP A 218 11.82 4.52 -44.35
N LYS A 219 13.15 4.26 -44.32
CA LYS A 219 14.15 5.06 -45.05
C LYS A 219 14.45 4.56 -46.47
N ARG A 220 13.87 3.45 -46.91
CA ARG A 220 13.93 3.01 -48.31
C ARG A 220 12.54 3.14 -48.92
N GLY A 221 12.32 4.27 -49.60
CA GLY A 221 11.07 4.60 -50.25
C GLY A 221 10.59 3.46 -51.15
N TRP A 222 9.40 2.97 -50.87
CA TRP A 222 8.70 2.03 -51.73
C TRP A 222 8.16 2.80 -52.93
N ARG A 223 8.92 2.79 -54.03
CA ARG A 223 8.43 3.21 -55.35
C ARG A 223 7.91 1.93 -56.02
N LEU A 224 6.58 1.79 -56.10
CA LEU A 224 5.94 0.71 -56.85
C LEU A 224 6.29 0.83 -58.35
N PRO A 225 6.72 -0.24 -59.05
CA PRO A 225 6.70 -0.29 -60.50
C PRO A 225 5.27 -0.58 -61.01
N ARG A 226 4.88 0.14 -62.06
CA ARG A 226 3.70 -0.14 -62.88
C ARG A 226 3.91 -1.44 -63.66
N TRP A 227 2.87 -2.27 -63.71
CA TRP A 227 2.45 -3.02 -64.90
C TRP A 227 0.92 -3.05 -64.88
#